data_AF-A0AAJ0THL6-F1
#
_entry.id   AF-A0AAJ0THL6-F1
#
_cell.length_a   1.000
_cell.length_b   1.000
_cell.length_c   1.000
_cell.angle_alpha   90.00
_cell.angle_beta   90.00
_cell.angle_gamma   90.00
#
_symmetry.space_group_name_H-M   'P 1'
#
loop_
_entity.id
_entity.type
_entity.pdbx_description
1 polymer ?
#
loop_
_entity_poly.entity_id
_entity_poly.type
_entity_poly.pdbx_seq_one_letter_code
_entity_poly.pdbx_strand_id
1 'polypeptide(L)' 'MDSEKVLTLIYLVLGAVAGFVSNKFDYLISLGIGIIIYLVSFIIVRKIVKAQKKTSWYVLNSLVTFLLVWLVAWIMLRNL' A
#
# COMPACT_ATOMS: atom_id res chain seq x y z
N MET A 1 -14.09 -0.71 -16.39
CA MET A 1 -13.18 0.12 -15.57
C MET A 1 -11.79 -0.47 -15.70
N ASP A 2 -10.79 0.30 -16.12
CA ASP A 2 -9.44 -0.20 -16.37
C ASP A 2 -8.87 -0.81 -15.08
N SER A 3 -8.37 -2.05 -15.14
CA SER A 3 -7.84 -2.77 -13.97
C SER A 3 -6.76 -1.97 -13.21
N GLU A 4 -6.08 -1.07 -13.91
CA GLU A 4 -5.07 -0.14 -13.38
C GLU A 4 -5.65 0.89 -12.39
N LYS A 5 -6.79 1.49 -12.74
CA LYS A 5 -7.45 2.49 -11.90
C LYS A 5 -7.97 1.85 -10.61
N VAL A 6 -8.49 0.63 -10.72
CA VAL A 6 -8.95 -0.17 -9.58
C VAL A 6 -7.77 -0.50 -8.64
N LEU A 7 -6.65 -0.98 -9.20
CA LEU A 7 -5.46 -1.32 -8.42
C LEU A 7 -4.90 -0.09 -7.67
N THR A 8 -4.79 1.02 -8.39
CA THR A 8 -4.28 2.28 -7.84
C THR A 8 -5.17 2.78 -6.70
N LEU A 9 -6.49 2.74 -6.88
CA LEU A 9 -7.44 3.13 -5.84
C LEU A 9 -7.33 2.24 -4.60
N ILE A 10 -7.21 0.92 -4.78
CA ILE A 10 -7.04 -0.04 -3.68
C ILE A 10 -5.77 0.27 -2.89
N TYR A 11 -4.64 0.49 -3.56
CA TYR A 11 -3.37 0.77 -2.88
C TYR A 11 -3.32 2.17 -2.27
N LEU A 12 -4.06 3.13 -2.80
CA LEU A 12 -4.24 4.45 -2.20
C LEU A 12 -5.00 4.33 -0.87
N VAL A 13 -6.12 3.62 -0.86
CA VAL A 13 -6.90 3.38 0.36
C VAL A 13 -6.08 2.58 1.38
N LEU A 14 -5.38 1.54 0.93
CA LEU A 14 -4.49 0.75 1.81
C LEU A 14 -3.36 1.58 2.40
N GLY A 15 -2.73 2.46 1.63
CA GLY A 15 -1.67 3.34 2.12
C GLY A 15 -2.18 4.28 3.21
N ALA A 16 -3.34 4.89 3.02
CA ALA A 16 -3.95 5.77 4.00
C ALA A 16 -4.32 5.02 5.31
N VAL A 17 -4.95 3.85 5.18
CA VAL A 17 -5.29 3.00 6.34
C VAL A 17 -4.02 2.53 7.06
N ALA A 18 -3.00 2.11 6.32
CA ALA A 18 -1.72 1.71 6.89
C ALA A 18 -1.07 2.87 7.64
N GLY A 19 -1.13 4.10 7.13
CA GLY A 19 -0.57 5.28 7.78
C GLY A 19 -1.30 5.58 9.09
N PHE A 20 -2.62 5.49 9.08
CA PHE A 20 -3.45 5.66 10.28
C PHE A 20 -3.17 4.60 11.36
N VAL A 21 -3.07 3.33 10.97
CA VAL A 21 -2.73 2.24 11.90
C VAL A 21 -1.31 2.44 12.44
N SER A 22 -0.36 2.79 11.57
CA SER A 22 1.05 3.00 11.93
C SER A 22 1.27 4.14 12.91
N ASN A 23 0.37 5.13 12.95
CA ASN A 23 0.47 6.26 13.88
C ASN A 23 0.28 5.85 15.36
N LYS A 24 -0.35 4.69 15.61
CA LYS A 24 -0.59 4.21 16.98
C LYS A 24 0.62 3.50 17.61
N PHE A 25 1.73 3.39 16.88
CA PHE A 25 2.89 2.59 17.28
C PHE A 25 4.19 3.39 17.17
N ASP A 26 5.24 2.89 17.82
CA ASP A 26 6.59 3.44 17.72
C ASP A 26 7.18 3.28 16.31
N TYR A 27 8.16 4.12 15.97
CA TYR A 27 8.73 4.23 14.62
C TYR A 27 9.15 2.89 13.98
N LEU A 28 9.80 2.02 14.77
CA LEU A 28 10.24 0.70 14.30
C LEU A 28 9.07 -0.24 14.02
N ILE A 29 8.02 -0.17 14.84
CA ILE A 29 6.82 -0.99 14.68
C ILE A 29 5.99 -0.46 13.50
N SER A 30 5.89 0.87 13.33
CA SER A 30 5.24 1.52 12.18
C SER A 30 5.85 1.06 10.85
N LEU A 31 7.18 1.03 10.75
CA LEU A 31 7.90 0.49 9.58
C LEU A 31 7.54 -0.97 9.32
N GLY A 32 7.53 -1.80 10.36
CA GLY A 32 7.12 -3.20 10.26
C GLY A 32 5.67 -3.35 9.78
N ILE A 33 4.74 -2.55 10.30
CA ILE A 33 3.33 -2.56 9.92
C ILE A 33 3.15 -2.19 8.44
N GLY A 34 3.82 -1.14 7.96
CA GLY A 34 3.77 -0.75 6.55
C GLY A 34 4.20 -1.89 5.61
N ILE A 35 5.31 -2.55 5.95
CA ILE A 35 5.83 -3.70 5.18
C ILE A 35 4.87 -4.89 5.24
N ILE A 36 4.35 -5.23 6.42
CA ILE A 36 3.42 -6.36 6.59
C ILE A 36 2.12 -6.11 5.82
N ILE A 37 1.53 -4.91 5.91
CA ILE A 37 0.31 -4.57 5.18
C ILE A 37 0.54 -4.66 3.67
N TYR A 38 1.68 -4.18 3.18
CA TYR A 38 2.03 -4.32 1.77
C TYR A 38 2.15 -5.78 1.34
N LEU A 39 2.86 -6.62 2.11
CA LEU A 39 3.04 -8.03 1.77
C LEU A 39 1.71 -8.79 1.76
N VAL A 40 0.86 -8.57 2.76
CA VAL A 40 -0.46 -9.21 2.86
C VAL A 40 -1.35 -8.78 1.69
N SER A 41 -1.42 -7.47 1.41
CA SER A 41 -2.21 -6.94 0.30
C SER A 41 -1.68 -7.40 -1.05
N PHE A 42 -0.37 -7.48 -1.24
CA PHE A 42 0.26 -8.00 -2.45
C PHE A 42 -0.12 -9.45 -2.74
N ILE A 43 -0.11 -10.32 -1.72
CA ILE A 43 -0.53 -11.73 -1.89
C ILE A 43 -1.99 -11.82 -2.33
N ILE A 44 -2.87 -11.02 -1.72
CA ILE A 44 -4.31 -10.99 -2.03
C ILE A 44 -4.54 -10.47 -3.46
N VAL A 45 -3.95 -9.33 -3.80
CA VAL A 45 -4.10 -8.69 -5.10
C VAL A 45 -3.53 -9.58 -6.22
N ARG A 46 -2.40 -10.25 -5.99
CA ARG A 46 -1.82 -11.21 -6.95
C ARG A 46 -2.73 -12.41 -7.22
N LYS A 47 -3.52 -12.85 -6.24
CA LYS A 47 -4.53 -13.92 -6.44
C LYS A 47 -5.73 -13.44 -7.26
N ILE A 48 -6.16 -12.19 -7.06
CA ILE A 48 -7.30 -11.59 -7.76
C ILE A 48 -6.92 -11.27 -9.22
N VAL A 49 -5.74 -10.69 -9.42
CA VAL A 49 -5.22 -10.33 -10.74
C VAL A 49 -4.44 -11.53 -11.30
N LYS A 50 -5.15 -12.59 -11.71
CA LYS A 50 -4.58 -13.77 -12.36
C LYS A 50 -3.65 -13.35 -13.52
N ALA A 51 -2.34 -13.40 -13.29
CA ALA A 51 -1.26 -13.60 -14.26
C ALA A 51 -1.42 -12.98 -15.66
N GLN A 52 -1.76 -11.69 -15.78
CA GLN A 52 -1.49 -10.99 -17.03
C GLN A 52 0.02 -10.73 -17.12
N LYS A 53 0.67 -11.07 -18.25
CA LYS A 53 2.14 -10.95 -18.46
C LYS A 53 2.70 -9.52 -18.23
N LYS A 54 1.84 -8.50 -18.12
CA LYS A 54 2.17 -7.11 -17.74
C LYS A 54 2.20 -6.85 -16.22
N THR A 55 2.00 -7.87 -15.38
CA THR A 55 1.88 -7.75 -13.92
C THR A 55 3.07 -7.07 -13.24
N SER A 56 4.30 -7.23 -13.72
CA SER A 56 5.47 -6.66 -13.06
C SER A 56 5.45 -5.12 -13.01
N TRP A 57 5.01 -4.46 -14.09
CA TRP A 57 4.92 -3.00 -14.13
C TRP A 57 3.79 -2.46 -13.24
N TYR A 58 2.65 -3.15 -13.22
CA TYR A 58 1.52 -2.79 -12.35
C TYR A 58 1.85 -2.93 -10.88
N VAL A 59 2.55 -4.01 -10.51
CA VAL A 59 2.99 -4.27 -9.14
C VAL A 59 3.95 -3.19 -8.66
N LEU A 60 4.92 -2.80 -9.49
CA LEU A 60 5.86 -1.73 -9.16
C LEU A 60 5.15 -0.39 -8.95
N ASN A 61 4.24 0.00 -9.84
CA ASN A 61 3.48 1.24 -9.66
C ASN A 61 2.59 1.20 -8.42
N SER A 62 1.95 0.06 -8.12
CA SER A 62 1.15 -0.07 -6.90
C SER A 62 1.99 -0.01 -5.62
N LEU A 63 3.20 -0.57 -5.62
CA LEU A 63 4.13 -0.50 -4.49
C LEU A 63 4.53 0.95 -4.22
N VAL A 64 4.93 1.67 -5.28
CA VAL A 64 5.34 3.07 -5.17
C VAL A 64 4.17 3.92 -4.68
N THR A 65 2.97 3.71 -5.23
CA THR A 65 1.76 4.42 -4.80
C THR A 65 1.45 4.15 -3.32
N PHE A 66 1.49 2.88 -2.90
CA PHE A 66 1.27 2.51 -1.50
C PHE A 66 2.29 3.16 -0.57
N LEU A 67 3.58 3.04 -0.86
CA LEU A 67 4.65 3.58 -0.02
C LEU A 67 4.56 5.09 0.11
N LEU A 68 4.31 5.81 -1.00
CA LEU A 68 4.17 7.26 -0.99
C LEU A 68 2.98 7.69 -0.14
N VAL A 69 1.81 7.08 -0.36
CA VAL A 69 0.60 7.43 0.41
C VAL A 69 0.73 7.06 1.88
N TRP A 70 1.32 5.89 2.17
CA TRP A 70 1.60 5.45 3.54
C TRP A 70 2.54 6.40 4.27
N LEU A 71 3.67 6.76 3.66
CA LEU A 71 4.63 7.72 4.22
C LEU A 71 4.00 9.09 4.45
N VAL A 72 3.27 9.62 3.46
CA VAL A 72 2.61 10.92 3.57
C VAL A 72 1.58 10.90 4.69
N ALA A 73 0.70 9.90 4.72
CA ALA A 73 -0.32 9.78 5.76
C ALA A 73 0.30 9.61 7.14
N TRP A 74 1.34 8.78 7.27
CA TRP A 74 2.03 8.55 8.54
C TRP A 74 2.74 9.80 9.04
N ILE A 75 3.50 10.50 8.19
CA ILE A 75 4.18 11.75 8.56
C ILE A 75 3.15 12.83 8.95
N MET A 76 2.09 13.00 8.17
CA MET A 76 1.05 13.97 8.49
C MET A 76 0.39 13.70 9.84
N LEU A 77 0.00 12.44 10.10
CA LEU A 77 -0.67 12.07 11.34
C LEU A 77 0.23 12.10 12.58
N ARG A 78 1.54 12.00 12.40
CA ARG A 78 2.52 12.04 13.50
C ARG A 78 3.00 13.44 13.84
N ASN A 79 2.89 14.37 12.89
CA ASN A 79 3.19 15.80 13.07
C ASN A 79 1.97 16.64 13.49
N LEU A 80 0.79 16.02 13.57
CA LEU A 80 -0.45 16.57 14.12
C LEU A 80 -0.55 16.26 15.61
#